data_AF-A0A7S0UY69-F1
#
_entry.id   AF-A0A7S0UY69-F1
#
_cell.length_a   1.000
_cell.length_b   1.000
_cell.length_c   1.000
_cell.angle_alpha   90.00
_cell.angle_beta   90.00
_cell.angle_gamma   90.00
#
_symmetry.space_group_name_H-M   'P 1'
#
loop_
_entity.id
_entity.type
_entity.pdbx_description
1 polymer ?
#
loop_
_entity_poly.entity_id
_entity_poly.type
_entity_poly.pdbx_seq_one_letter_code
_entity_poly.pdbx_strand_id
1 'polypeptide(L)'
;VPCTTCAAGQYSERLCDGLDLEDVVQCLGCRSQCPANTYLGPACPGTGSSDRECVDCTRCSAGFYTQGECDGTSTTDQVSCLACAGCGAGEYLERQCSGATDFDATSCLPCQASCGAGNF
;
A
#
# COMPACT_ATOMS: atom_id res chain seq x y z
N VAL A 1 -25.99 -34.46 -1.54
CA VAL A 1 -25.30 -33.98 -0.32
C VAL A 1 -25.56 -32.49 -0.24
N PRO A 2 -25.98 -31.87 0.88
CA PRO A 2 -26.20 -30.42 0.87
C PRO A 2 -24.85 -29.72 0.69
N CYS A 3 -24.75 -28.86 -0.32
CA CYS A 3 -23.56 -28.06 -0.58
C CYS A 3 -23.28 -27.15 0.64
N THR A 4 -22.22 -27.44 1.38
CA THR A 4 -21.79 -26.63 2.53
C THR A 4 -20.87 -25.51 2.09
N THR A 5 -21.09 -24.30 2.61
CA THR A 5 -20.16 -23.17 2.45
C THR A 5 -18.88 -23.41 3.25
N CYS A 6 -17.78 -22.79 2.82
CA CYS A 6 -16.54 -22.82 3.57
C CYS A 6 -16.61 -21.99 4.85
N ALA A 7 -15.66 -22.19 5.76
CA ALA A 7 -15.56 -21.40 6.98
C ALA A 7 -15.03 -19.99 6.69
N ALA A 8 -15.20 -19.07 7.65
CA ALA A 8 -14.54 -17.76 7.60
C ALA A 8 -13.02 -17.94 7.50
N GLY A 9 -12.38 -17.16 6.63
CA GLY A 9 -10.96 -17.34 6.29
C GLY A 9 -10.69 -18.36 5.19
N GLN A 10 -11.73 -18.87 4.51
CA GLN A 10 -11.62 -19.77 3.38
C GLN A 10 -12.45 -19.31 2.17
N TYR A 11 -12.12 -19.83 0.99
CA TYR A 11 -12.88 -19.66 -0.26
C TYR A 11 -13.05 -21.01 -0.96
N SER A 12 -14.06 -21.11 -1.82
CA SER A 12 -14.34 -22.32 -2.60
C SER A 12 -13.61 -22.30 -3.95
N GLU A 13 -12.69 -23.24 -4.17
CA GLU A 13 -12.03 -23.40 -5.48
C GLU A 13 -12.91 -24.18 -6.46
N ARG A 14 -13.75 -25.08 -5.94
CA ARG A 14 -14.75 -25.81 -6.71
C ARG A 14 -16.13 -25.59 -6.12
N LEU A 15 -17.07 -25.30 -7.01
CA LEU A 15 -18.47 -25.09 -6.68
C LEU A 15 -19.21 -26.42 -6.69
N CYS A 16 -20.26 -26.47 -5.90
CA CYS A 16 -21.20 -27.57 -5.88
C CYS A 16 -22.38 -27.18 -6.78
N ASP A 17 -22.21 -27.41 -8.09
CA ASP A 17 -23.10 -26.97 -9.17
C ASP A 17 -23.82 -28.13 -9.88
N GLY A 18 -23.55 -29.37 -9.46
CA GLY A 18 -24.14 -30.57 -10.04
C GLY A 18 -23.65 -30.93 -11.44
N LEU A 19 -22.56 -30.33 -11.93
CA LEU A 19 -21.99 -30.63 -13.25
C LEU A 19 -20.99 -31.79 -13.24
N ASP A 20 -20.42 -32.10 -12.06
CA ASP A 20 -19.42 -33.16 -11.87
C ASP A 20 -20.00 -34.43 -11.22
N LEU A 21 -19.33 -35.57 -11.43
CA LEU A 21 -19.68 -36.85 -10.79
C LEU A 21 -19.45 -36.84 -9.27
N GLU A 22 -18.59 -35.94 -8.79
CA GLU A 22 -18.37 -35.63 -7.37
C GLU A 22 -18.69 -34.15 -7.12
N ASP A 23 -19.88 -33.89 -6.59
CA ASP A 23 -20.40 -32.56 -6.32
C ASP A 23 -20.08 -32.15 -4.87
N VAL A 24 -18.82 -31.73 -4.65
CA VAL A 24 -18.26 -31.42 -3.33
C VAL A 24 -17.61 -30.04 -3.34
N VAL A 25 -17.86 -29.24 -2.29
CA VAL A 25 -17.18 -27.95 -2.10
C VAL A 25 -15.76 -28.19 -1.59
N GLN A 26 -14.76 -27.76 -2.37
CA GLN A 26 -13.36 -27.76 -1.96
C GLN A 26 -12.99 -26.39 -1.40
N CYS A 27 -12.62 -26.35 -0.12
CA CYS A 27 -12.28 -25.12 0.59
C CYS A 27 -10.76 -24.96 0.75
N LEU A 28 -10.23 -23.79 0.37
CA LEU A 28 -8.85 -23.40 0.64
C LEU A 28 -8.80 -22.21 1.59
N GLY A 29 -7.75 -22.16 2.40
CA GLY A 29 -7.47 -21.00 3.25
C GLY A 29 -7.10 -19.79 2.40
N CYS A 30 -7.51 -18.60 2.82
CA CYS A 30 -7.02 -17.38 2.18
C CYS A 30 -5.51 -17.24 2.36
N ARG A 31 -4.87 -16.50 1.46
CA ARG A 31 -3.50 -16.02 1.69
C ARG A 31 -3.38 -15.23 2.99
N SER A 32 -2.25 -15.42 3.65
CA SER A 32 -1.83 -14.69 4.85
C SER A 32 -0.72 -13.67 4.58
N GLN A 33 -0.27 -13.57 3.33
CA GLN A 33 0.77 -12.64 2.92
C GLN A 33 0.55 -12.18 1.48
N CYS A 34 0.92 -10.94 1.21
CA CYS A 34 0.93 -10.30 -0.09
C CYS A 34 2.35 -9.84 -0.45
N PRO A 35 2.62 -9.50 -1.73
CA PRO A 35 3.89 -8.90 -2.14
C PRO A 35 4.16 -7.55 -1.46
N ALA A 36 5.43 -7.14 -1.41
CA ALA A 36 5.81 -5.83 -0.90
C ALA A 36 5.09 -4.69 -1.66
N ASN A 37 4.78 -3.60 -0.95
CA ASN A 37 3.96 -2.46 -1.41
C ASN A 37 2.46 -2.74 -1.57
N THR A 38 1.98 -3.89 -1.07
CA THR A 38 0.54 -4.17 -0.93
C THR A 38 0.21 -4.63 0.48
N TYR A 39 -1.05 -4.58 0.88
CA TYR A 39 -1.56 -5.11 2.15
C TYR A 39 -2.70 -6.10 1.91
N LEU A 40 -3.01 -6.94 2.90
CA LEU A 40 -4.07 -7.94 2.80
C LEU A 40 -5.43 -7.26 2.70
N GLY A 41 -6.17 -7.56 1.64
CA GLY A 41 -7.58 -7.22 1.55
C GLY A 41 -8.44 -7.97 2.59
N PRO A 42 -9.76 -7.77 2.56
CA PRO A 42 -10.69 -8.42 3.47
C PRO A 42 -10.51 -9.94 3.53
N ALA A 43 -10.65 -10.52 4.71
CA ALA A 43 -10.63 -11.97 4.85
C ALA A 43 -11.74 -12.62 4.03
N CYS A 44 -11.48 -13.81 3.47
CA CYS A 44 -12.49 -14.51 2.67
C CYS A 44 -13.70 -14.86 3.54
N PRO A 45 -14.92 -14.62 3.04
CA PRO A 45 -16.14 -14.77 3.84
C PRO A 45 -16.60 -16.23 4.00
N GLY A 46 -15.96 -17.20 3.36
CA GLY A 46 -16.41 -18.60 3.31
C GLY A 46 -17.46 -18.89 2.23
N THR A 47 -18.04 -17.85 1.63
CA THR A 47 -19.07 -17.94 0.58
C THR A 47 -18.58 -17.56 -0.82
N GLY A 48 -17.37 -17.00 -0.91
CA GLY A 48 -16.77 -16.58 -2.18
C GLY A 48 -15.95 -17.70 -2.83
N SER A 49 -15.75 -17.58 -4.14
CA SER A 49 -14.98 -18.53 -4.95
C SER A 49 -13.57 -18.05 -5.32
N SER A 50 -13.10 -16.99 -4.67
CA SER A 50 -11.79 -16.39 -4.91
C SER A 50 -11.07 -16.14 -3.59
N ASP A 51 -9.75 -16.25 -3.63
CA ASP A 51 -8.89 -15.79 -2.55
C ASP A 51 -9.05 -14.29 -2.31
N ARG A 52 -8.60 -13.80 -1.14
CA ARG A 52 -8.54 -12.37 -0.87
C ARG A 52 -7.56 -11.69 -1.81
N GLU A 53 -7.88 -10.45 -2.16
CA GLU A 53 -6.99 -9.61 -2.97
C GLU A 53 -5.88 -8.98 -2.12
N CYS A 54 -4.82 -8.56 -2.79
CA CYS A 54 -3.78 -7.70 -2.23
C CYS A 54 -4.08 -6.27 -2.70
N VAL A 55 -4.13 -5.33 -1.77
CA VAL A 55 -4.48 -3.93 -2.06
C VAL A 55 -3.22 -3.10 -2.05
N ASP A 56 -3.03 -2.21 -3.03
CA ASP A 56 -1.87 -1.32 -3.08
C ASP A 56 -1.81 -0.42 -1.85
N CYS A 57 -0.61 -0.30 -1.26
CA CYS A 57 -0.37 0.66 -0.21
C CYS A 57 -0.31 2.10 -0.74
N THR A 58 -0.56 3.04 0.16
CA THR A 58 -0.49 4.46 -0.12
C THR A 58 0.89 4.82 -0.67
N ARG A 59 0.88 5.59 -1.77
CA ARG A 59 2.07 6.23 -2.31
C ARG A 59 1.99 7.72 -2.04
N CYS A 60 3.03 8.26 -1.43
CA CYS A 60 3.08 9.68 -1.14
C CYS A 60 3.38 10.48 -2.41
N SER A 61 2.79 11.67 -2.48
CA SER A 61 3.02 12.61 -3.58
C SER A 61 4.20 13.53 -3.26
N ALA A 62 4.63 14.31 -4.26
CA ALA A 62 5.65 15.34 -4.06
C ALA A 62 5.25 16.31 -2.93
N GLY A 63 6.25 16.72 -2.13
CA GLY A 63 6.04 17.51 -0.91
C GLY A 63 5.79 16.68 0.35
N PHE A 64 5.76 15.35 0.25
CA PHE A 64 5.65 14.44 1.38
C PHE A 64 6.79 13.42 1.41
N TYR A 65 7.03 12.83 2.57
CA TYR A 65 7.86 11.64 2.76
C TYR A 65 7.03 10.51 3.39
N THR A 66 7.40 9.27 3.12
CA THR A 66 6.69 8.07 3.61
C THR A 66 7.07 7.77 5.05
N GLN A 67 6.10 7.39 5.88
CA GLN A 67 6.34 6.84 7.20
C GLN A 67 5.59 5.52 7.33
N GLY A 68 6.23 4.52 7.94
CA GLY A 68 5.69 3.17 8.07
C GLY A 68 6.11 2.25 6.92
N GLU A 69 5.87 0.96 7.09
CA GLU A 69 6.28 -0.09 6.15
C GLU A 69 5.08 -0.85 5.63
N CYS A 70 5.07 -1.15 4.33
CA CYS A 70 4.06 -1.96 3.69
C CYS A 70 4.67 -3.26 3.15
N ASP A 71 4.65 -4.28 4.01
CA ASP A 71 5.33 -5.56 3.81
C ASP A 71 4.40 -6.69 3.31
N GLY A 72 3.10 -6.43 3.16
CA GLY A 72 2.11 -7.43 2.75
C GLY A 72 1.60 -8.33 3.86
N THR A 73 1.89 -8.06 5.13
CA THR A 73 1.42 -8.89 6.25
C THR A 73 0.25 -8.27 7.03
N SER A 74 0.06 -6.96 6.94
CA SER A 74 -1.04 -6.25 7.60
C SER A 74 -2.34 -6.35 6.79
N THR A 75 -3.48 -6.17 7.47
CA THR A 75 -4.81 -6.02 6.84
C THR A 75 -5.23 -4.57 6.64
N THR A 76 -4.33 -3.64 6.91
CA THR A 76 -4.55 -2.21 6.80
C THR A 76 -3.29 -1.55 6.26
N ASP A 77 -3.47 -0.51 5.47
CA ASP A 77 -2.36 0.29 4.99
C ASP A 77 -1.61 0.92 6.16
N GLN A 78 -0.32 0.62 6.26
CA GLN A 78 0.56 1.14 7.31
C GLN A 78 1.38 2.35 6.84
N VAL A 79 1.24 2.75 5.57
CA VAL A 79 1.96 3.91 5.03
C VAL A 79 1.20 5.19 5.34
N SER A 80 1.90 6.14 5.94
CA SER A 80 1.43 7.51 6.16
C SER A 80 2.30 8.50 5.39
N CYS A 81 1.69 9.56 4.87
CA CYS A 81 2.40 10.61 4.17
C CYS A 81 2.54 11.84 5.05
N LEU A 82 3.79 12.16 5.41
CA LEU A 82 4.12 13.31 6.23
C LEU A 82 4.62 14.45 5.38
N ALA A 83 4.13 15.66 5.62
CA ALA A 83 4.56 16.83 4.88
C ALA A 83 6.04 17.10 5.18
N CYS A 84 6.79 17.42 4.13
CA CYS A 84 8.17 17.83 4.29
C CYS A 84 8.26 19.25 4.83
N ALA A 85 9.36 19.53 5.52
CA ALA A 85 9.66 20.86 5.99
C ALA A 85 9.74 21.84 4.81
N GLY A 86 9.33 23.08 5.07
CA GLY A 86 9.61 24.22 4.21
C GLY A 86 10.93 24.88 4.62
N CYS A 87 11.46 25.73 3.74
CA CYS A 87 12.62 26.54 4.06
C CYS A 87 12.25 27.74 4.95
N GLY A 88 13.20 28.16 5.79
CA GLY A 88 13.03 29.29 6.68
C GLY A 88 13.12 30.64 5.98
N ALA A 89 12.97 31.71 6.75
CA ALA A 89 13.16 33.06 6.25
C ALA A 89 14.63 33.27 5.83
N GLY A 90 14.85 33.80 4.63
CA GLY A 90 16.20 33.99 4.08
C GLY A 90 16.77 32.77 3.36
N GLU A 91 15.95 31.74 3.12
CA GLU A 91 16.31 30.55 2.37
C GLU A 91 15.33 30.31 1.21
N TYR A 92 15.78 29.58 0.19
CA TYR A 92 14.94 29.08 -0.89
C TYR A 92 15.08 27.57 -1.05
N LEU A 93 14.01 26.95 -1.56
CA LEU A 93 13.94 25.51 -1.76
C LEU A 93 14.87 25.09 -2.92
N GLU A 94 15.89 24.29 -2.60
CA GLU A 94 16.76 23.66 -3.59
C GLU A 94 16.19 22.31 -4.02
N ARG A 95 15.72 21.53 -3.04
CA ARG A 95 15.16 20.19 -3.28
C ARG A 95 13.91 19.99 -2.44
N GLN A 96 12.87 19.47 -3.07
CA GLN A 96 11.66 19.02 -2.39
C GLN A 96 11.64 17.50 -2.29
N CYS A 97 10.91 16.97 -1.31
CA CYS A 97 10.61 15.54 -1.25
C CYS A 97 9.81 15.05 -2.46
N SER A 98 10.13 13.83 -2.89
CA SER A 98 9.48 13.16 -4.02
C SER A 98 8.28 12.30 -3.63
N GLY A 99 8.07 12.02 -2.34
CA GLY A 99 7.11 11.02 -1.88
C GLY A 99 7.64 9.58 -1.87
N ALA A 100 8.91 9.36 -2.22
CA ALA A 100 9.52 8.03 -2.30
C ALA A 100 10.56 7.72 -1.21
N THR A 101 10.90 8.71 -0.38
CA THR A 101 11.86 8.57 0.73
C THR A 101 11.14 8.44 2.06
N ASP A 102 11.75 7.73 2.99
CA ASP A 102 11.27 7.53 4.37
C ASP A 102 11.76 8.61 5.35
N PHE A 103 12.47 9.61 4.84
CA PHE A 103 12.96 10.76 5.58
C PHE A 103 12.64 12.06 4.83
N ASP A 104 12.65 13.17 5.57
CA ASP A 104 12.52 14.50 5.00
C ASP A 104 13.74 14.82 4.12
N ALA A 105 13.49 14.81 2.83
CA ALA A 105 14.46 15.02 1.77
C ALA A 105 14.65 16.51 1.41
N THR A 106 13.94 17.44 2.06
CA THR A 106 14.03 18.86 1.78
C THR A 106 15.46 19.38 1.93
N SER A 107 15.91 20.14 0.93
CA SER A 107 17.16 20.91 0.98
C SER A 107 16.86 22.37 0.71
N CYS A 108 17.48 23.23 1.51
CA CYS A 108 17.32 24.68 1.46
C CYS A 108 18.68 25.34 1.28
N LEU A 109 18.71 26.38 0.46
CA LEU A 109 19.90 27.20 0.24
C LEU A 109 19.66 28.62 0.74
N PRO A 110 20.68 29.30 1.27
CA PRO A 110 20.54 30.68 1.69
C PRO A 110 20.32 31.58 0.48
N CYS A 111 19.39 32.53 0.62
CA CYS A 111 19.25 33.63 -0.33
C CYS A 111 20.56 34.42 -0.36
N GLN A 112 21.11 34.61 -1.56
CA GLN A 112 22.26 35.48 -1.71
C GLN A 112 21.81 36.94 -1.62
N ALA A 113 22.42 37.70 -0.71
CA ALA A 113 22.19 39.15 -0.60
C ALA A 113 22.77 39.93 -1.79
N SER A 114 23.59 39.29 -2.62
CA SER A 114 24.20 39.88 -3.80
C SER A 114 24.30 38.86 -4.93
N CYS A 115 23.94 39.28 -6.14
CA CYS A 115 24.34 38.59 -7.36
C CYS A 115 25.88 38.70 -7.46
N GLY A 116 26.58 37.57 -7.60
CA GLY A 116 28.02 37.59 -7.90
C GLY A 116 28.29 38.44 -9.15
N ALA A 117 29.40 39.18 -9.16
CA ALA A 117 29.75 40.11 -10.24
C ALA A 117 29.53 39.47 -11.62
N GLY A 118 28.57 40.00 -12.39
CA GLY A 118 28.24 39.54 -13.74
C GLY A 118 26.89 38.85 -13.92
N ASN A 119 26.07 38.70 -12.87
CA ASN A 119 24.67 38.29 -13.01
C ASN A 119 23.76 39.52 -12.80
N PHE A 120 22.95 39.85 -13.80
CA PHE A 120 22.02 40.98 -13.84
C PHE A 120 20.62 40.57 -13.39
#